data_AF-A0A3C1YVY0-F1
#
_entry.id   AF-A0A3C1YVY0-F1
#
_cell.length_a   1.000
_cell.length_b   1.000
_cell.length_c   1.000
_cell.angle_alpha   90.00
_cell.angle_beta   90.00
_cell.angle_gamma   90.00
#
_symmetry.space_group_name_H-M   'P 1'
#
loop_
_entity.id
_entity.type
_entity.pdbx_description
1 polymer ?
#
loop_
_entity_poly.entity_id
_entity_poly.type
_entity_poly.pdbx_seq_one_letter_code
_entity_poly.pdbx_strand_id
1 'polypeptide(L)'
;MDKLVDEIDDVLEKNAEEFVKNYVQKTKNAEEPTAEDLYQYGTIARIIKMLVLPDGNTTIIIQGKNRFSVKQFLNEDPYLTARVELLSDAKPEKKGHELKALVQSLQDAASKILKLNPEIPQEAQVALDN
;
A
#
# COMPACT_ATOMS: atom_id res chain seq x y z
N MET A 1 -18.36 -12.74 7.51
CA MET A 1 -17.87 -11.66 6.63
C MET A 1 -16.37 -11.63 6.80
N ASP A 2 -15.65 -11.25 5.76
CA ASP A 2 -14.18 -11.13 5.80
C ASP A 2 -13.81 -10.00 6.77
N LYS A 3 -12.92 -10.26 7.75
CA LYS A 3 -12.49 -9.27 8.77
C LYS A 3 -12.00 -7.96 8.12
N LEU A 4 -11.46 -8.05 6.90
CA LEU A 4 -11.03 -6.89 6.12
C LEU A 4 -12.21 -6.05 5.61
N VAL A 5 -13.31 -6.68 5.18
CA VAL A 5 -14.52 -5.96 4.74
C VAL A 5 -15.16 -5.27 5.94
N ASP A 6 -15.25 -5.96 7.08
CA ASP A 6 -15.77 -5.38 8.32
C ASP A 6 -14.93 -4.19 8.79
N GLU A 7 -13.58 -4.25 8.73
CA GLU A 7 -12.70 -3.10 9.03
C GLU A 7 -13.00 -1.93 8.11
N ILE A 8 -13.17 -2.19 6.81
CA ILE A 8 -13.37 -1.14 5.82
C ILE A 8 -14.74 -0.50 5.96
N ASP A 9 -15.79 -1.28 6.20
CA ASP A 9 -17.13 -0.76 6.45
C ASP A 9 -17.15 0.11 7.72
N ASP A 10 -16.50 -0.35 8.80
CA ASP A 10 -16.31 0.43 10.03
C ASP A 10 -15.62 1.78 9.79
N VAL A 11 -14.59 1.80 8.94
CA VAL A 11 -13.83 3.00 8.55
C VAL A 11 -14.72 3.94 7.73
N LEU A 12 -15.48 3.40 6.77
CA LEU A 12 -16.39 4.19 5.93
C LEU A 12 -17.56 4.78 6.72
N GLU A 13 -18.11 4.06 7.70
CA GLU A 13 -19.16 4.56 8.60
C GLU A 13 -18.67 5.70 9.48
N LYS A 14 -17.41 5.64 9.96
CA LYS A 14 -16.81 6.67 10.82
C LYS A 14 -16.42 7.93 10.03
N ASN A 15 -15.90 7.78 8.80
CA ASN A 15 -15.88 8.78 7.72
C ASN A 15 -15.17 8.24 6.47
N ALA A 16 -15.68 8.54 5.27
CA ALA A 16 -15.06 8.14 4.00
C ALA A 16 -13.67 8.73 3.70
N GLU A 17 -13.19 9.70 4.50
CA GLU A 17 -11.84 10.26 4.39
C GLU A 17 -10.78 9.54 5.25
N GLU A 18 -11.18 8.52 6.01
CA GLU A 18 -10.26 7.76 6.85
C GLU A 18 -9.32 6.85 6.03
N PHE A 19 -8.23 6.45 6.67
CA PHE A 19 -7.19 5.63 6.07
C PHE A 19 -7.18 4.22 6.64
N VAL A 20 -7.03 3.23 5.76
CA VAL A 20 -6.80 1.83 6.13
C VAL A 20 -5.31 1.60 6.35
N LYS A 21 -4.97 0.76 7.34
CA LYS A 21 -3.61 0.32 7.59
C LYS A 21 -3.37 -0.97 6.82
N ASN A 22 -2.62 -0.89 5.74
CA ASN A 22 -2.25 -2.09 4.99
C ASN A 22 -0.98 -2.71 5.55
N TYR A 23 -1.08 -3.96 5.98
CA TYR A 23 0.04 -4.81 6.38
C TYR A 23 0.41 -5.76 5.25
N VAL A 24 1.66 -6.15 5.20
CA VAL A 24 2.14 -7.19 4.29
C VAL A 24 2.41 -8.45 5.10
N GLN A 25 1.89 -9.58 4.63
CA GLN A 25 2.20 -10.89 5.21
C GLN A 25 3.60 -11.35 4.77
N LYS A 26 4.35 -11.97 5.68
CA LYS A 26 5.66 -12.57 5.42
C LYS A 26 5.54 -13.82 4.55
N THR A 27 4.45 -14.56 4.68
CA THR A 27 4.17 -15.77 3.88
C THR A 27 2.74 -15.72 3.39
N LYS A 28 2.46 -16.33 2.23
CA LYS A 28 1.15 -16.23 1.55
C LYS A 28 0.09 -17.20 2.07
N ASN A 29 0.39 -18.01 3.07
CA ASN A 29 -0.41 -19.21 3.38
C ASN A 29 -1.34 -19.04 4.61
N ALA A 30 -1.31 -17.91 5.30
CA ALA A 30 -2.18 -17.66 6.44
C ALA A 30 -3.44 -16.92 5.97
N GLU A 31 -4.58 -17.61 6.00
CA GLU A 31 -5.90 -16.99 5.72
C GLU A 31 -6.24 -15.93 6.77
N GLU A 32 -5.95 -16.22 8.05
CA GLU A 32 -6.02 -15.26 9.15
C GLU A 32 -4.62 -15.02 9.71
N PRO A 33 -3.89 -14.01 9.21
CA PRO A 33 -2.53 -13.74 9.68
C PRO A 33 -2.55 -13.21 11.11
N THR A 34 -1.69 -13.75 11.96
CA THR A 34 -1.41 -13.19 13.29
C THR A 34 -0.43 -12.04 13.19
N ALA A 35 -0.26 -11.29 14.29
CA ALA A 35 0.77 -10.25 14.39
C ALA A 35 2.20 -10.73 14.00
N GLU A 36 2.52 -12.00 14.25
CA GLU A 36 3.84 -12.59 13.95
C GLU A 36 4.02 -12.86 12.45
N ASP A 37 2.92 -13.07 11.72
CA ASP A 37 2.91 -13.32 10.29
C ASP A 37 3.09 -12.02 9.48
N LEU A 38 3.00 -10.86 10.13
CA LEU A 38 3.04 -9.56 9.48
C LEU A 38 4.41 -8.89 9.58
N TYR A 39 4.76 -8.12 8.55
CA TYR A 39 5.87 -7.17 8.64
C TYR A 39 5.53 -6.03 9.59
N GLN A 40 6.54 -5.51 10.29
CA GLN A 40 6.40 -4.34 11.17
C GLN A 40 6.29 -3.00 10.42
N TYR A 41 6.14 -3.05 9.09
CA TYR A 41 6.00 -1.89 8.24
C TYR A 41 4.75 -2.07 7.37
N GLY A 42 4.02 -0.97 7.19
CA GLY A 42 2.83 -0.95 6.37
C GLY A 42 2.64 0.39 5.69
N THR A 43 1.52 0.53 5.00
CA THR A 43 1.14 1.76 4.31
C THR A 43 -0.23 2.23 4.76
N ILE A 44 -0.31 3.47 5.19
CA ILE A 44 -1.57 4.21 5.34
C ILE A 44 -2.11 4.45 3.94
N ALA A 45 -3.33 4.01 3.65
CA ALA A 45 -3.96 4.18 2.34
C ALA A 45 -5.37 4.77 2.45
N ARG A 46 -5.72 5.67 1.54
CA ARG A 46 -7.06 6.25 1.43
C ARG A 46 -7.92 5.35 0.55
N ILE A 47 -9.15 5.07 0.97
CA ILE A 47 -10.13 4.41 0.11
C ILE A 47 -10.61 5.41 -0.95
N ILE A 48 -10.45 5.04 -2.22
CA ILE A 48 -10.90 5.84 -3.37
C ILE A 48 -12.28 5.39 -3.81
N LYS A 49 -12.50 4.07 -3.85
CA LYS A 49 -13.77 3.48 -4.28
C LYS A 49 -13.93 2.07 -3.74
N MET A 50 -15.16 1.72 -3.37
CA MET A 50 -15.57 0.36 -3.11
C MET A 50 -16.64 -0.03 -4.15
N LEU A 51 -16.51 -1.23 -4.71
CA LEU A 51 -17.41 -1.80 -5.69
C LEU A 51 -17.85 -3.18 -5.20
N VAL A 52 -19.12 -3.31 -4.81
CA VAL A 52 -19.72 -4.61 -4.53
C VAL A 52 -20.28 -5.15 -5.85
N LEU A 53 -19.71 -6.24 -6.34
CA LEU A 53 -20.13 -6.87 -7.58
C LEU A 53 -21.36 -7.76 -7.34
N PRO A 54 -22.20 -7.99 -8.37
CA PRO A 54 -23.42 -8.79 -8.23
C PRO A 54 -23.20 -10.25 -7.80
N ASP A 55 -21.99 -10.77 -7.99
CA ASP A 55 -21.56 -12.11 -7.58
C ASP A 55 -21.16 -12.20 -6.09
N GLY A 56 -21.19 -11.08 -5.36
CA GLY A 56 -20.80 -10.99 -3.96
C GLY A 56 -19.33 -10.61 -3.73
N ASN A 57 -18.53 -10.46 -4.79
CA ASN A 57 -17.14 -10.03 -4.65
C ASN A 57 -17.05 -8.52 -4.39
N THR A 58 -16.17 -8.11 -3.48
CA THR A 58 -15.93 -6.69 -3.19
C THR A 58 -14.57 -6.28 -3.75
N THR A 59 -14.56 -5.32 -4.67
CA THR A 59 -13.33 -4.70 -5.20
C THR A 59 -13.12 -3.34 -4.57
N ILE A 60 -11.94 -3.12 -3.99
CA ILE A 60 -11.60 -1.90 -3.26
C ILE A 60 -10.39 -1.25 -3.92
N ILE A 61 -10.56 0.01 -4.32
CA ILE A 61 -9.50 0.83 -4.91
C ILE A 61 -8.98 1.75 -3.82
N ILE A 62 -7.70 1.63 -3.52
CA ILE A 62 -7.01 2.39 -2.48
C ILE A 62 -5.81 3.16 -3.04
N GLN A 63 -5.47 4.28 -2.40
CA GLN A 63 -4.27 5.06 -2.71
C GLN A 63 -3.37 5.11 -1.48
N GLY A 64 -2.17 4.52 -1.57
CA GLY A 64 -1.14 4.64 -0.53
C GLY A 64 -0.68 6.09 -0.32
N LYS A 65 -0.43 6.48 0.94
CA LYS A 65 -0.14 7.86 1.33
C LYS A 65 1.14 8.00 2.13
N ASN A 66 1.28 7.23 3.21
CA ASN A 66 2.45 7.27 4.07
C ASN A 66 2.83 5.87 4.51
N ARG A 67 4.13 5.61 4.61
CA ARG A 67 4.62 4.41 5.28
C ARG A 67 4.50 4.59 6.79
N PHE A 68 4.30 3.51 7.51
CA PHE A 68 4.32 3.50 8.96
C PHE A 68 5.14 2.33 9.49
N SER A 69 5.64 2.46 10.71
CA SER A 69 6.16 1.34 11.50
C SER A 69 5.17 0.97 12.59
N VAL A 70 5.00 -0.33 12.84
CA VAL A 70 4.18 -0.84 13.93
C VAL A 70 4.96 -0.74 15.22
N LYS A 71 4.39 -0.07 16.22
CA LYS A 71 4.95 -0.02 17.58
C LYS A 71 4.42 -1.15 18.42
N GLN A 72 3.13 -1.45 18.29
CA GLN A 72 2.46 -2.47 19.09
C GLN A 72 1.15 -2.87 18.43
N PHE A 73 0.91 -4.17 18.28
CA PHE A 73 -0.42 -4.71 17.97
C PHE A 73 -1.27 -4.73 19.25
N LEU A 74 -2.54 -4.37 19.15
CA LEU A 74 -3.43 -4.10 20.28
C LEU A 74 -4.49 -5.18 20.45
N ASN A 75 -5.32 -5.39 19.43
CA ASN A 75 -6.41 -6.37 19.42
C ASN A 75 -6.47 -7.07 18.06
N GLU A 76 -6.98 -8.30 18.02
CA GLU A 76 -7.24 -9.05 16.77
C GLU A 76 -8.74 -9.15 16.42
N ASP A 77 -9.62 -8.85 17.40
CA ASP A 77 -11.07 -8.88 17.25
C ASP A 77 -11.67 -7.47 17.35
N PRO A 78 -12.65 -7.11 16.49
CA PRO A 78 -13.14 -7.89 15.34
C PRO A 78 -12.13 -7.96 14.18
N TYR A 79 -11.13 -7.09 14.17
CA TYR A 79 -10.02 -7.06 13.21
C TYR A 79 -8.73 -6.56 13.88
N LEU A 80 -7.60 -6.79 13.22
CA LEU A 80 -6.28 -6.46 13.76
C LEU A 80 -6.07 -4.94 13.88
N THR A 81 -5.78 -4.48 15.08
CA THR A 81 -5.47 -3.07 15.37
C THR A 81 -4.05 -2.92 15.88
N ALA A 82 -3.42 -1.80 15.53
CA ALA A 82 -2.06 -1.49 15.98
C ALA A 82 -1.85 -0.01 16.25
N ARG A 83 -1.00 0.28 17.22
CA ARG A 83 -0.35 1.58 17.37
C ARG A 83 0.80 1.67 16.38
N VAL A 84 0.78 2.72 15.56
CA VAL A 84 1.74 2.92 14.49
C VAL A 84 2.40 4.29 14.60
N GLU A 85 3.61 4.41 14.07
CA GLU A 85 4.30 5.68 13.88
C GLU A 85 4.49 5.93 12.38
N LEU A 86 4.07 7.10 11.92
CA LEU A 86 4.26 7.51 10.53
C LEU A 86 5.75 7.72 10.25
N LEU A 87 6.22 7.15 9.15
CA LEU A 87 7.56 7.37 8.66
C LEU A 87 7.55 8.57 7.72
N SER A 88 8.36 9.58 8.04
CA SER A 88 8.62 10.69 7.13
C SER A 88 9.50 10.20 5.98
N ASP A 89 9.17 10.57 4.75
CA ASP A 89 10.08 10.33 3.64
C ASP A 89 11.36 11.15 3.84
N ALA A 90 12.50 10.47 3.75
CA ALA A 90 13.79 11.13 3.80
C ALA A 90 13.89 12.05 2.58
N LYS A 91 13.90 13.37 2.80
CA LYS A 91 14.32 14.29 1.76
C LYS A 91 15.81 14.05 1.53
N PRO A 92 16.25 13.78 0.30
CA PRO A 92 17.67 13.58 0.05
C PRO A 92 18.42 14.84 0.46
N GLU A 93 19.37 14.69 1.39
CA GLU A 93 20.18 15.80 1.91
C GLU A 93 20.98 16.50 0.80
N LYS A 94 21.31 15.75 -0.26
CA LYS A 94 22.08 16.23 -1.41
C LYS A 94 21.18 16.33 -2.64
N LYS A 95 20.84 17.57 -3.03
CA LYS A 95 20.35 17.90 -4.38
C LYS A 95 21.51 17.93 -5.41
N GLY A 96 22.43 16.97 -5.29
CA GLY A 96 23.66 16.92 -6.08
C GLY A 96 23.47 16.26 -7.46
N HIS A 97 24.47 16.41 -8.33
CA HIS A 97 24.50 15.78 -9.64
C HIS A 97 24.39 14.24 -9.58
N GLU A 98 24.92 13.62 -8.52
CA GLU A 98 24.86 12.16 -8.30
C GLU A 98 23.42 11.66 -8.14
N LEU A 99 22.57 12.38 -7.40
CA LEU A 99 21.16 12.00 -7.23
C LEU A 99 20.42 12.05 -8.57
N LYS A 100 20.67 13.08 -9.38
CA LYS A 100 20.07 13.19 -10.72
C LYS A 100 20.52 12.05 -11.64
N ALA A 101 21.82 11.73 -11.63
CA ALA A 101 22.36 10.63 -12.41
C ALA A 101 21.78 9.27 -11.98
N LEU A 102 21.58 9.07 -10.67
CA LEU A 102 20.94 7.87 -10.15
C LEU A 102 19.48 7.77 -10.59
N VAL A 103 18.71 8.85 -10.47
CA VAL A 103 17.31 8.89 -10.94
C VAL A 103 17.23 8.58 -12.43
N GLN A 104 18.10 9.19 -13.25
CA GLN A 104 18.16 8.90 -14.69
C GLN A 104 18.47 7.42 -14.97
N SER A 105 19.46 6.85 -14.27
CA SER A 105 19.82 5.44 -14.43
C SER A 105 18.65 4.52 -14.08
N LEU A 106 17.85 4.89 -13.08
CA LEU A 106 16.67 4.16 -12.64
C LEU A 106 15.53 4.25 -13.68
N GLN A 107 15.31 5.44 -14.25
CA GLN A 107 14.35 5.64 -15.35
C GLN A 107 14.74 4.86 -16.61
N ASP A 108 16.03 4.84 -16.97
CA ASP A 108 16.51 4.09 -18.12
C ASP A 108 16.31 2.58 -17.92
N ALA A 109 16.60 2.08 -16.71
CA ALA A 109 16.38 0.68 -16.35
C ALA A 109 14.89 0.31 -16.37
N ALA A 110 14.02 1.17 -15.80
CA ALA A 110 12.58 0.96 -15.82
C ALA A 110 12.03 0.96 -17.25
N SER A 111 12.44 1.92 -18.10
CA SER A 111 12.05 1.97 -19.51
C SER A 111 12.46 0.72 -20.27
N LYS A 112 13.63 0.16 -19.95
CA LYS A 112 14.08 -1.11 -20.55
C LYS A 112 13.19 -2.27 -20.13
N ILE A 113 12.77 -2.34 -18.86
CA ILE A 113 11.84 -3.39 -18.38
C ILE A 113 10.49 -3.27 -19.10
N LEU A 114 9.94 -2.07 -19.22
CA LEU A 114 8.66 -1.82 -19.91
C LEU A 114 8.70 -2.29 -21.38
N LYS A 115 9.79 -2.05 -22.10
CA LYS A 115 9.96 -2.50 -23.50
C LYS A 115 10.06 -4.02 -23.65
N LEU A 116 10.53 -4.71 -22.62
CA LEU A 116 10.73 -6.16 -22.65
C LEU A 116 9.46 -6.93 -22.27
N ASN A 117 8.50 -6.31 -21.59
CA ASN A 117 7.27 -6.94 -21.17
C ASN A 117 6.05 -6.31 -21.86
N PRO A 118 5.51 -6.93 -22.93
CA PRO A 118 4.37 -6.40 -23.68
C PRO A 118 3.05 -6.43 -22.88
N GLU A 119 2.99 -7.10 -21.74
CA GLU A 119 1.80 -7.14 -20.88
C GLU A 119 1.67 -5.88 -20.01
N ILE A 120 2.71 -5.05 -19.91
CA ILE A 120 2.64 -3.83 -19.11
C ILE A 120 1.91 -2.73 -19.91
N PRO A 121 0.88 -2.09 -19.33
CA PRO A 121 0.11 -1.05 -20.02
C PRO A 121 0.97 0.16 -20.42
N GLN A 122 0.63 0.81 -21.54
CA GLN A 122 1.37 1.99 -22.02
C GLN A 122 1.32 3.16 -21.04
N GLU A 123 0.28 3.24 -20.21
CA GLU A 123 0.11 4.21 -19.14
C GLU A 123 1.27 4.14 -18.13
N ALA A 124 1.90 2.97 -17.95
CA ALA A 124 3.07 2.83 -17.08
C ALA A 124 4.29 3.58 -17.62
N GLN A 125 4.45 3.69 -18.95
CA GLN A 125 5.51 4.49 -19.56
C GLN A 125 5.26 5.97 -19.33
N VAL A 126 4.02 6.43 -19.49
CA VAL A 126 3.64 7.82 -19.20
C VAL A 126 3.89 8.18 -17.74
N ALA A 127 3.63 7.26 -16.81
CA ALA A 127 3.89 7.47 -15.39
C ALA A 127 5.40 7.57 -15.06
N LEU A 128 6.28 6.97 -15.86
CA LEU A 128 7.73 7.03 -15.65
C LEU A 128 8.34 8.37 -16.10
N ASP A 129 7.73 9.00 -17.10
CA ASP A 129 8.20 10.25 -17.70
C ASP A 129 7.77 11.51 -16.91
N ASN A 130 6.81 11.38 -15.98
CA ASN A 130 6.26 12.45 -15.13
C ASN A 130 6.91 12.51 -13.74
#